data_AF-A0A4D9FCA2-F1
#
_entry.id   AF-A0A4D9FCA2-F1
#
_cell.length_a   1.000
_cell.length_b   1.000
_cell.length_c   1.000
_cell.angle_alpha   90.00
_cell.angle_beta   90.00
_cell.angle_gamma   90.00
#
_symmetry.space_group_name_H-M   'P 1'
#
loop_
_entity.id
_entity.type
_entity.pdbx_description
1 polymer ?
#
loop_
_entity_poly.entity_id
_entity_poly.type
_entity_poly.pdbx_seq_one_letter_code
_entity_poly.pdbx_strand_id
1 'polypeptide(L)'
;MKDMFFMSAFGWHLLLPDQLVLLLESLLEEKTLCLRTLQCLEKTYHLDEQDAEVRHRWCELVVKHKYTTRYADIEKFLKEDQAMGVYLYGELMVNEDAKQQELAYKCFAATQKQMDVSSAKVVAEMLF
;
A
#
# COMPACT_ATOMS: atom_id res chain seq x y z
N MET A 1 9.13 21.59 -9.76
CA MET A 1 9.59 21.55 -11.17
C MET A 1 11.08 21.21 -11.29
N LYS A 2 11.90 21.44 -10.26
CA LYS A 2 13.30 20.97 -10.20
C LYS A 2 13.41 19.45 -9.96
N ASP A 3 12.39 18.85 -9.37
CA ASP A 3 12.39 17.41 -9.01
C ASP A 3 12.27 16.51 -10.24
N MET A 4 11.57 16.98 -11.28
CA MET A 4 11.32 16.20 -12.50
C MET A 4 12.54 16.11 -13.42
N PHE A 5 13.47 17.07 -13.35
CA PHE A 5 14.66 17.12 -14.20
C PHE A 5 15.83 16.29 -13.67
N PHE A 6 15.87 16.03 -12.36
CA PHE A 6 16.81 15.05 -11.79
C PHE A 6 16.42 13.61 -12.14
N MET A 7 15.13 13.34 -12.37
CA MET A 7 14.60 11.99 -12.58
C MET A 7 14.81 11.43 -13.99
N SER A 8 15.09 12.27 -14.99
CA SER A 8 15.22 11.83 -16.39
C SER A 8 16.66 11.64 -16.89
N ALA A 9 17.67 12.03 -16.11
CA ALA A 9 19.07 12.08 -16.56
C ALA A 9 19.91 10.86 -16.15
N PHE A 10 19.46 10.08 -15.16
CA PHE A 10 20.09 8.82 -14.77
C PHE A 10 19.14 7.69 -15.14
N GLY A 11 19.53 6.82 -16.06
CA GLY A 11 18.83 5.57 -16.30
C GLY A 11 18.81 4.79 -14.99
N TRP A 12 17.64 4.68 -14.36
CA TRP A 12 17.45 3.79 -13.23
C TRP A 12 17.58 2.39 -13.80
N HIS A 13 18.75 1.78 -13.59
CA HIS A 13 18.83 0.34 -13.44
C HIS A 13 17.67 -0.09 -12.53
N LEU A 14 16.89 -1.11 -12.92
CA LEU A 14 15.81 -1.66 -12.09
C LEU A 14 16.32 -1.77 -10.65
N LEU A 15 15.73 -0.99 -9.73
CA LEU A 15 16.09 -1.07 -8.33
C LEU A 15 15.85 -2.50 -7.86
N LEU A 16 16.77 -3.01 -7.04
CA LEU A 16 16.51 -4.26 -6.34
C LEU A 16 15.34 -4.06 -5.36
N PRO A 17 14.59 -5.12 -5.00
CA PRO A 17 13.43 -4.99 -4.14
C PRO A 17 13.72 -4.24 -2.83
N ASP A 18 14.81 -4.57 -2.13
CA ASP A 18 15.21 -3.89 -0.89
C ASP A 18 15.46 -2.38 -1.10
N GLN A 19 16.04 -1.99 -2.24
CA GLN A 19 16.26 -0.58 -2.56
C GLN A 19 14.95 0.14 -2.87
N LEU A 20 13.99 -0.57 -3.46
CA LEU A 20 12.67 -0.07 -3.74
C LEU A 20 11.86 0.09 -2.45
N VAL A 21 11.95 -0.86 -1.51
CA VAL A 21 11.38 -0.73 -0.16
C VAL A 21 11.90 0.53 0.52
N LEU A 22 13.22 0.75 0.57
CA LEU A 22 13.82 1.95 1.17
C LEU A 22 13.34 3.26 0.50
N LEU A 23 13.17 3.24 -0.82
CA LEU A 23 12.61 4.38 -1.55
C LEU A 23 11.16 4.65 -1.12
N LEU A 24 10.32 3.61 -1.06
CA LEU A 24 8.92 3.76 -0.68
C LEU A 24 8.76 4.16 0.79
N GLU A 25 9.61 3.66 1.69
CA GLU A 25 9.68 4.10 3.10
C GLU A 25 10.03 5.59 3.20
N SER A 26 11.03 6.06 2.45
CA SER A 26 11.38 7.47 2.42
C SER A 26 10.21 8.33 1.92
N LEU A 27 9.46 7.85 0.93
CA LEU A 27 8.26 8.51 0.42
C LEU A 27 7.09 8.47 1.41
N LEU A 28 7.00 7.44 2.25
CA LEU A 28 6.01 7.34 3.34
C LEU A 28 6.28 8.34 4.46
N GLU A 29 7.46 8.96 4.56
CA GLU A 29 7.70 10.05 5.49
C GLU A 29 7.16 11.40 4.96
N GLU A 30 7.03 11.53 3.64
CA GLU A 30 6.59 12.78 3.00
C GLU A 30 5.11 13.09 3.29
N LYS A 31 4.82 14.31 3.74
CA LYS A 31 3.45 14.73 4.08
C LYS A 31 2.52 14.73 2.88
N THR A 32 3.06 15.08 1.70
CA THR A 32 2.29 15.21 0.47
C THR A 32 3.08 14.68 -0.70
N LEU A 33 2.47 13.79 -1.48
CA LEU A 33 2.97 13.37 -2.77
C LEU A 33 1.92 13.69 -3.83
N CYS A 34 2.36 14.16 -4.99
CA CYS A 34 1.42 14.43 -6.07
C CYS A 34 1.02 13.11 -6.76
N LEU A 35 -0.23 13.03 -7.24
CA LEU A 35 -0.75 11.85 -7.92
C LEU A 35 0.09 11.44 -9.14
N ARG A 36 0.69 12.41 -9.83
CA ARG A 36 1.60 12.14 -10.96
C ARG A 36 2.83 11.33 -10.51
N THR A 37 3.38 11.61 -9.33
CA THR A 37 4.51 10.85 -8.78
C THR A 37 4.10 9.41 -8.49
N LEU A 38 2.96 9.20 -7.83
CA LEU A 38 2.43 7.85 -7.56
C LEU A 38 2.17 7.07 -8.84
N GLN A 39 1.59 7.71 -9.86
CA GLN A 39 1.40 7.13 -11.19
C GLN A 39 2.71 6.75 -11.86
N CYS A 40 3.73 7.61 -11.80
CA CYS A 40 5.03 7.30 -12.37
C CYS A 40 5.70 6.14 -11.63
N LEU A 41 5.65 6.11 -10.29
CA LEU A 41 6.23 5.03 -9.48
C LEU A 41 5.63 3.67 -9.83
N GLU A 42 4.30 3.57 -9.82
CA GLU A 42 3.60 2.33 -10.14
C GLU A 42 3.93 1.84 -11.55
N LYS A 43 3.91 2.73 -12.56
CA LYS A 43 4.24 2.35 -13.95
C LYS A 43 5.70 1.99 -14.17
N THR A 44 6.62 2.61 -13.43
CA THR A 44 8.06 2.42 -13.64
C THR A 44 8.53 1.13 -12.98
N TYR A 45 7.97 0.79 -11.83
CA TYR A 45 8.43 -0.34 -11.01
C TYR A 45 7.44 -1.50 -10.93
N HIS A 46 6.27 -1.41 -11.57
CA HIS A 46 5.25 -2.47 -11.57
C HIS A 46 4.92 -2.94 -10.15
N LEU A 47 4.61 -1.97 -9.27
CA LEU A 47 4.59 -2.16 -7.82
C LEU A 47 3.63 -3.28 -7.34
N ASP A 48 2.55 -3.57 -8.07
CA ASP A 48 1.57 -4.61 -7.75
C ASP A 48 2.01 -6.04 -8.11
N GLU A 49 3.12 -6.17 -8.85
CA GLU A 49 3.75 -7.43 -9.28
C GLU A 49 5.05 -7.74 -8.50
N GLN A 50 5.49 -6.83 -7.64
CA GLN A 50 6.67 -7.01 -6.80
C GLN A 50 6.41 -7.99 -5.64
N ASP A 51 7.45 -8.30 -4.86
CA ASP A 51 7.30 -9.11 -3.67
C ASP A 51 6.41 -8.46 -2.60
N ALA A 52 6.09 -9.24 -1.56
CA ALA A 52 5.15 -8.83 -0.51
C ALA A 52 5.60 -7.57 0.24
N GLU A 53 6.90 -7.34 0.41
CA GLU A 53 7.41 -6.21 1.17
C GLU A 53 7.27 -4.91 0.38
N VAL A 54 7.62 -4.93 -0.90
CA VAL A 54 7.38 -3.80 -1.79
C VAL A 54 5.88 -3.52 -1.93
N ARG A 55 5.06 -4.56 -2.13
CA ARG A 55 3.59 -4.42 -2.24
C ARG A 55 2.97 -3.84 -0.97
N HIS A 56 3.46 -4.22 0.20
CA HIS A 56 3.01 -3.66 1.48
C HIS A 56 3.26 -2.14 1.53
N ARG A 57 4.50 -1.70 1.27
CA ARG A 57 4.85 -0.28 1.26
C ARG A 57 4.09 0.52 0.20
N TRP A 58 3.84 -0.09 -0.95
CA TRP A 58 2.99 0.50 -1.99
C TRP A 58 1.55 0.71 -1.48
N CYS A 59 0.96 -0.32 -0.86
CA CYS A 59 -0.39 -0.21 -0.30
C CYS A 59 -0.49 0.89 0.76
N GLU A 60 0.51 1.03 1.64
CA GLU A 60 0.58 2.14 2.60
C GLU A 60 0.53 3.51 1.90
N LEU A 61 1.30 3.70 0.82
CA LEU A 61 1.27 4.96 0.04
C LEU A 61 -0.10 5.20 -0.60
N VAL A 62 -0.73 4.15 -1.13
CA VAL A 62 -2.08 4.23 -1.72
C VAL A 62 -3.12 4.65 -0.68
N VAL A 63 -3.04 4.11 0.54
CA VAL A 63 -3.90 4.49 1.66
C VAL A 63 -3.63 5.93 2.08
N LYS A 64 -2.38 6.25 2.41
CA LYS A 64 -1.94 7.55 2.92
C LYS A 64 -2.34 8.71 2.01
N HIS A 65 -2.18 8.54 0.70
CA HIS A 65 -2.45 9.57 -0.29
C HIS A 65 -3.81 9.42 -0.99
N LYS A 66 -4.69 8.54 -0.48
CA LYS A 66 -6.04 8.29 -1.00
C LYS A 66 -6.05 8.04 -2.51
N TYR A 67 -5.13 7.23 -3.00
CA TYR A 67 -4.99 6.95 -4.42
C TYR A 67 -6.02 5.89 -4.88
N THR A 68 -7.29 6.30 -4.85
CA THR A 68 -8.49 5.44 -5.00
C THR A 68 -8.48 4.54 -6.23
N THR A 69 -7.85 4.94 -7.33
CA THR A 69 -7.77 4.12 -8.56
C THR A 69 -6.96 2.84 -8.37
N ARG A 70 -6.21 2.72 -7.26
CA ARG A 70 -5.37 1.56 -6.91
C ARG A 70 -5.82 0.81 -5.66
N TYR A 71 -7.05 1.04 -5.20
CA TYR A 71 -7.60 0.27 -4.08
C TYR A 71 -7.74 -1.23 -4.40
N ALA A 72 -7.83 -1.61 -5.68
CA ALA A 72 -7.77 -3.01 -6.09
C ALA A 72 -6.45 -3.71 -5.67
N ASP A 73 -5.34 -2.97 -5.62
CA ASP A 73 -4.04 -3.49 -5.19
C ASP A 73 -4.08 -3.82 -3.69
N ILE A 74 -4.79 -3.00 -2.89
CA ILE A 74 -5.03 -3.25 -1.47
C ILE A 74 -5.93 -4.49 -1.28
N GLU A 75 -7.02 -4.61 -2.04
CA GLU A 75 -7.90 -5.81 -1.98
C GLU A 75 -7.10 -7.10 -2.26
N LYS A 76 -6.25 -7.06 -3.29
CA LYS A 76 -5.37 -8.16 -3.65
C LYS A 76 -4.40 -8.48 -2.51
N PHE A 77 -3.72 -7.48 -1.97
CA PHE A 77 -2.74 -7.65 -0.89
C PHE A 77 -3.37 -8.23 0.39
N LEU A 78 -4.51 -7.69 0.84
CA LEU A 78 -5.21 -8.19 2.04
C LEU A 78 -5.72 -9.63 1.89
N LYS A 79 -5.89 -10.10 0.66
CA LYS A 79 -6.28 -11.48 0.36
C LYS A 79 -5.08 -12.42 0.29
N GLU A 80 -3.99 -11.99 -0.35
CA GLU A 80 -2.82 -12.82 -0.66
C GLU A 80 -1.79 -12.86 0.49
N ASP A 81 -1.59 -11.76 1.22
CA ASP A 81 -0.52 -11.58 2.21
C ASP A 81 -1.08 -11.25 3.60
N GLN A 82 -1.99 -12.10 4.08
CA GLN A 82 -2.84 -11.84 5.27
C GLN A 82 -2.06 -11.49 6.54
N ALA A 83 -0.89 -12.09 6.77
CA ALA A 83 -0.07 -11.82 7.95
C ALA A 83 0.48 -10.38 7.95
N MET A 84 0.99 -9.91 6.80
CA MET A 84 1.45 -8.51 6.65
C MET A 84 0.26 -7.55 6.56
N GLY A 85 -0.87 -8.01 5.99
CA GLY A 85 -2.09 -7.23 5.84
C GLY A 85 -2.75 -6.77 7.14
N VAL A 86 -2.45 -7.39 8.29
CA VAL A 86 -3.01 -6.99 9.60
C VAL A 86 -2.72 -5.51 9.90
N TYR A 87 -1.49 -5.05 9.67
CA TYR A 87 -1.11 -3.65 9.88
C TYR A 87 -1.93 -2.70 8.99
N LEU A 88 -2.12 -3.10 7.72
CA LEU A 88 -2.81 -2.29 6.73
C LEU A 88 -4.30 -2.08 7.05
N TYR A 89 -4.95 -3.02 7.76
CA TYR A 89 -6.29 -2.78 8.30
C TYR A 89 -6.31 -1.60 9.27
N GLY A 90 -5.29 -1.46 10.12
CA GLY A 90 -5.14 -0.29 11.00
C GLY A 90 -5.05 1.00 10.20
N GLU A 91 -4.18 1.05 9.19
CA GLU A 91 -4.01 2.24 8.33
C GLU A 91 -5.31 2.65 7.61
N LEU A 92 -6.11 1.68 7.15
CA LEU A 92 -7.42 1.94 6.52
C LEU A 92 -8.44 2.56 7.50
N MET A 93 -8.31 2.27 8.79
CA MET A 93 -9.24 2.75 9.82
C MET A 93 -8.81 4.09 10.43
N VAL A 94 -7.49 4.37 10.54
CA VAL A 94 -6.92 5.53 11.26
C VAL A 94 -7.48 6.90 10.82
N ASN A 95 -7.71 7.09 9.52
CA ASN A 95 -8.15 8.39 8.99
C ASN A 95 -9.69 8.54 8.90
N GLU A 96 -10.45 7.52 9.33
CA GLU A 96 -11.91 7.48 9.27
C GLU A 96 -12.49 7.81 7.87
N ASP A 97 -11.76 7.46 6.81
CA ASP A 97 -12.24 7.65 5.44
C ASP A 97 -13.25 6.56 5.09
N ALA A 98 -14.49 6.96 4.78
CA ALA A 98 -15.60 6.03 4.55
C ALA A 98 -15.31 4.97 3.47
N LYS A 99 -14.56 5.32 2.42
CA LYS A 99 -14.22 4.35 1.36
C LYS A 99 -13.15 3.36 1.82
N GLN A 100 -12.21 3.80 2.64
CA GLN A 100 -11.17 2.93 3.21
C GLN A 100 -11.75 1.99 4.27
N GLN A 101 -12.67 2.47 5.10
CA GLN A 101 -13.39 1.64 6.05
C GLN A 101 -14.27 0.61 5.34
N GLU A 102 -15.04 1.01 4.33
CA GLU A 102 -15.83 0.07 3.51
C GLU A 102 -14.95 -1.01 2.89
N LEU A 103 -13.79 -0.61 2.33
CA LEU A 103 -12.79 -1.52 1.79
C LEU A 103 -12.30 -2.52 2.84
N ALA A 104 -11.95 -2.05 4.04
CA ALA A 104 -11.54 -2.89 5.16
C ALA A 104 -12.64 -3.90 5.54
N TYR A 105 -13.88 -3.45 5.76
CA TYR A 105 -14.99 -4.34 6.11
C TYR A 105 -15.23 -5.41 5.04
N LYS A 106 -15.26 -5.00 3.75
CA LYS A 106 -15.47 -5.90 2.62
C LYS A 106 -14.36 -6.96 2.54
N CYS A 107 -13.10 -6.55 2.67
CA CYS A 107 -11.96 -7.47 2.60
C CYS A 107 -11.96 -8.43 3.79
N PHE A 108 -12.17 -7.93 5.00
CA PHE A 108 -12.18 -8.76 6.21
C PHE A 108 -13.32 -9.78 6.18
N ALA A 109 -14.51 -9.37 5.78
CA ALA A 109 -15.64 -10.29 5.62
C ALA A 109 -15.33 -11.45 4.66
N ALA A 110 -14.56 -11.18 3.60
CA ALA A 110 -14.16 -12.17 2.61
C ALA A 110 -13.02 -13.10 3.09
N THR A 111 -12.09 -12.62 3.92
CA THR A 111 -10.85 -13.33 4.25
C THR A 111 -10.78 -13.86 5.69
N GLN A 112 -11.58 -13.35 6.65
CA GLN A 112 -11.48 -13.65 8.09
C GLN A 112 -11.44 -15.16 8.44
N LYS A 113 -12.06 -16.02 7.63
CA LYS A 113 -12.09 -17.48 7.85
C LYS A 113 -10.81 -18.19 7.43
N GLN A 114 -9.98 -17.54 6.63
CA GLN A 114 -8.71 -18.05 6.10
C GLN A 114 -7.52 -17.53 6.89
N MET A 115 -7.70 -16.40 7.57
CA MET A 115 -6.70 -15.81 8.45
C MET A 115 -6.40 -16.72 9.64
N ASP A 116 -5.18 -16.60 10.18
CA ASP A 116 -4.91 -17.19 11.48
C ASP A 116 -5.82 -16.54 12.55
N VAL A 117 -6.18 -17.33 13.56
CA VAL A 117 -7.18 -16.93 14.57
C VAL A 117 -6.77 -15.67 15.33
N SER A 118 -5.47 -15.50 15.61
CA SER A 118 -4.94 -14.32 16.30
C SER A 118 -5.05 -13.06 15.46
N SER A 119 -4.63 -13.11 14.20
CA SER A 119 -4.73 -12.00 13.24
C SER A 119 -6.18 -11.62 12.97
N ALA A 120 -7.06 -12.60 12.79
CA ALA A 120 -8.49 -12.34 12.60
C ALA A 120 -9.09 -11.61 13.80
N LYS A 121 -8.69 -11.98 15.03
CA LYS A 121 -9.13 -11.30 16.25
C LYS A 121 -8.61 -9.87 16.32
N VAL A 122 -7.33 -9.64 16.04
CA VAL A 122 -6.73 -8.30 16.03
C VAL A 122 -7.41 -7.39 15.01
N VAL A 123 -7.66 -7.89 13.79
CA VAL A 123 -8.37 -7.10 12.77
C VAL A 123 -9.82 -6.82 13.18
N ALA A 124 -10.52 -7.80 13.77
CA ALA A 124 -11.87 -7.56 14.28
C ALA A 124 -11.92 -6.44 15.33
N GLU A 125 -10.94 -6.38 16.24
CA GLU A 125 -10.81 -5.32 17.25
C GLU A 125 -10.50 -3.93 16.66
N MET A 126 -9.93 -3.87 15.45
CA MET A 126 -9.72 -2.61 14.72
C MET A 126 -10.99 -2.13 14.01
N LEU A 127 -11.85 -3.06 13.61
CA LEU A 127 -13.02 -2.81 12.77
C LEU A 127 -14.30 -2.56 13.58
N PHE A 128 -14.42 -3.06 14.81
CA PHE A 128 -15.64 -3.04 15.62
C PHE A 128 -15.38 -2.61 17.07
#